data_AF-C4J8N7-F1
#
_entry.id   AF-C4J8N7-F1
#
_cell.length_a   1.000
_cell.length_b   1.000
_cell.length_c   1.000
_cell.angle_alpha   90.00
_cell.angle_beta   90.00
_cell.angle_gamma   90.00
#
_symmetry.space_group_name_H-M   'P 1'
#
loop_
_entity.id
_entity.type
_entity.pdbx_description
1 polymer ?
#
loop_
_entity_poly.entity_id
_entity_poly.type
_entity_poly.pdbx_seq_one_letter_code
_entity_poly.pdbx_strand_id
1 'polypeptide(L)'
;MFDFEGELVSGSQNWQIVYTDDEGDMMLVGDDPWEEFCSIVRKIYIYTKEEVQKMNSKSAAPRKEESPAAGGGGGCAAATNE
;
A
#
# COMPACT_ATOMS: atom_id res chain seq x y z
N MET A 1 26.06 6.85 4.14
CA MET A 1 24.80 6.93 4.90
C MET A 1 23.88 7.84 4.11
N PHE A 2 22.57 7.55 4.02
CA PHE A 2 21.63 8.43 3.32
C PHE A 2 21.64 9.83 3.93
N ASP A 3 21.60 10.86 3.09
CA ASP A 3 21.59 12.26 3.53
C ASP A 3 20.14 12.73 3.66
N PHE A 4 19.58 12.55 4.85
CA PHE A 4 18.22 12.96 5.18
C PHE A 4 18.19 14.30 5.91
N GLU A 5 19.30 15.05 5.98
CA GLU A 5 19.39 16.38 6.61
C GLU A 5 18.76 16.48 8.02
N GLY A 6 18.70 15.36 8.77
CA GLY A 6 18.04 15.30 10.07
C GLY A 6 16.52 15.16 10.04
N GLU A 7 15.88 15.07 8.86
CA GLU A 7 14.44 14.93 8.69
C GLU A 7 13.86 13.64 9.29
N LEU A 8 14.66 12.57 9.38
CA LEU A 8 14.24 11.34 10.07
C LEU A 8 14.08 11.55 11.59
N VAL A 9 14.81 12.50 12.16
CA VAL A 9 14.84 12.77 13.61
C VAL A 9 13.96 13.98 13.96
N SER A 10 13.80 14.95 13.05
CA SER A 10 13.14 16.22 13.35
C SER A 10 11.60 16.14 13.44
N GLY A 11 11.01 14.96 13.27
CA GLY A 11 9.55 14.83 13.29
C GLY A 11 8.87 15.54 12.11
N SER A 12 9.65 15.95 11.10
CA SER A 12 9.15 16.22 9.75
C SER A 12 8.42 14.96 9.33
N GLN A 13 7.09 15.03 9.42
CA GLN A 13 6.15 13.92 9.28
C GLN A 13 6.21 13.24 7.90
N ASN A 14 7.17 13.58 7.05
CA ASN A 14 7.29 13.15 5.66
C ASN A 14 7.87 11.74 5.54
N TRP A 15 8.39 11.16 6.62
CA TRP A 15 9.00 9.84 6.61
C TRP A 15 8.26 8.89 7.54
N GLN A 16 8.04 7.66 7.07
CA GLN A 16 7.46 6.57 7.83
C GLN A 16 8.47 5.44 7.90
N ILE A 17 8.85 5.02 9.10
CA ILE A 17 9.83 3.95 9.31
C ILE A 17 9.08 2.68 9.72
N VAL A 18 9.29 1.61 8.95
CA VAL A 18 8.66 0.31 9.14
C VAL A 18 9.77 -0.72 9.21
N TYR A 19 9.59 -1.79 9.97
CA TYR A 19 10.52 -2.89 10.00
C TYR A 19 9.82 -4.22 9.79
N THR A 20 10.58 -5.26 9.42
CA THR A 20 10.07 -6.64 9.43
C THR A 20 10.68 -7.41 10.58
N ASP A 21 9.88 -8.24 11.24
CA ASP A 21 10.32 -9.18 12.27
C ASP A 21 10.85 -10.50 11.67
N ASP A 22 11.02 -11.52 12.51
CA ASP A 22 11.45 -12.86 12.14
C ASP A 22 10.35 -13.72 11.49
N GLU A 23 9.09 -13.34 11.63
CA GLU A 23 7.95 -13.94 10.95
C GLU A 23 7.73 -13.33 9.55
N GLY A 24 8.34 -12.17 9.29
CA GLY A 24 8.27 -11.43 8.04
C GLY A 24 7.16 -10.39 7.99
N ASP A 25 6.50 -10.13 9.12
CA ASP A 25 5.42 -9.15 9.23
C ASP A 25 5.97 -7.73 9.33
N MET A 26 5.28 -6.79 8.67
CA MET A 26 5.67 -5.38 8.65
C MET A 26 5.07 -4.60 9.82
N MET A 27 5.92 -4.08 10.69
CA MET A 27 5.58 -3.40 11.94
C MET A 27 6.10 -1.96 11.95
N LEU A 28 5.38 -1.04 12.60
CA LEU A 28 5.81 0.35 12.77
C LEU A 28 6.88 0.46 13.86
N VAL A 29 7.90 1.29 13.62
CA VAL A 29 8.93 1.55 14.64
C VAL A 29 8.38 2.50 15.71
N GLY A 30 8.44 2.12 16.98
CA GLY A 30 8.22 3.04 18.11
C GLY A 30 7.28 2.55 19.23
N ASP A 31 6.62 1.41 19.04
CA ASP A 31 5.66 0.89 20.03
C ASP A 31 6.34 0.03 21.12
N ASP A 32 7.44 -0.65 20.80
CA ASP A 32 8.14 -1.57 21.70
C ASP A 32 9.41 -0.96 22.33
N PRO A 33 9.83 -1.43 23.53
CA PRO A 33 11.12 -1.07 24.11
C PRO A 33 12.27 -1.33 23.14
N TRP A 34 13.29 -0.46 23.16
CA TRP A 34 14.43 -0.53 22.23
C TRP A 34 15.16 -1.88 22.21
N GLU A 35 15.29 -2.51 23.38
CA GLU A 35 15.93 -3.82 23.51
C GLU A 35 15.13 -4.92 22.80
N GLU A 36 13.81 -4.88 22.90
CA GLU A 36 12.92 -5.84 22.22
C GLU A 36 12.99 -5.62 20.71
N PHE A 37 12.86 -4.37 20.27
CA PHE A 37 13.03 -3.98 18.87
C PHE A 37 14.35 -4.49 18.27
N CYS A 38 15.47 -4.34 18.99
CA CYS A 38 16.78 -4.80 18.54
C CYS A 38 16.86 -6.33 18.38
N SER A 39 16.07 -7.08 19.15
CA SER A 39 16.07 -8.54 19.10
C SER A 39 15.23 -9.11 17.95
N ILE A 40 14.16 -8.41 17.56
CA ILE A 40 13.18 -8.87 16.57
C ILE A 40 13.47 -8.34 15.16
N VAL A 41 14.04 -7.14 15.04
CA VAL A 41 14.18 -6.47 13.74
C VAL A 41 15.08 -7.24 12.78
N ARG A 42 14.57 -7.54 11.59
CA ARG A 42 15.32 -8.18 10.49
C ARG A 42 15.68 -7.21 9.38
N LYS A 43 14.76 -6.33 9.02
CA LYS A 43 14.98 -5.33 7.96
C LYS A 43 14.21 -4.07 8.28
N ILE A 44 14.84 -2.93 8.02
CA ILE A 44 14.24 -1.61 8.20
C ILE A 44 13.97 -1.02 6.82
N TYR A 45 12.79 -0.44 6.67
CA TYR A 45 12.30 0.27 5.50
C TYR A 45 12.00 1.70 5.89
N ILE A 46 12.34 2.62 4.99
CA ILE A 46 12.09 4.04 5.14
C ILE A 46 11.24 4.43 3.95
N TYR A 47 10.02 4.89 4.21
CA TYR A 47 9.07 5.34 3.20
C TYR A 47 8.86 6.84 3.30
N THR A 48 8.59 7.49 2.18
CA THR A 48 8.05 8.85 2.19
C THR A 48 6.53 8.82 2.40
N LYS A 49 5.95 9.95 2.86
CA LYS A 49 4.50 10.14 2.99
C LYS A 49 3.77 9.84 1.68
N GLU A 50 4.34 10.26 0.55
CA GLU A 50 3.76 10.04 -0.78
C GLU A 50 3.70 8.56 -1.13
N GLU A 51 4.73 7.78 -0.76
CA GLU A 51 4.77 6.35 -0.97
C GLU A 51 3.70 5.64 -0.14
N VAL A 52 3.57 6.01 1.15
CA VAL A 52 2.54 5.49 2.05
C VAL A 52 1.14 5.83 1.54
N GLN A 53 0.90 7.08 1.12
CA GLN A 53 -0.37 7.50 0.52
C GLN A 53 -0.70 6.71 -0.75
N LYS A 54 0.29 6.47 -1.61
CA LYS A 54 0.12 5.69 -2.84
C LYS A 54 -0.17 4.21 -2.56
N MET A 55 0.41 3.63 -1.52
CA MET A 55 0.08 2.27 -1.08
C MET A 55 -1.36 2.17 -0.57
N ASN A 56 -1.78 3.14 0.25
CA ASN A 56 -3.15 3.19 0.79
C ASN A 56 -4.21 3.48 -0.30
N SER A 57 -3.81 4.16 -1.38
CA SER A 57 -4.68 4.44 -2.53
C SER A 57 -4.84 3.24 -3.49
N LYS A 58 -3.85 2.34 -3.53
CA LYS A 58 -3.84 1.19 -4.45
C LYS A 58 -4.63 -0.01 -3.94
N SER A 59 -4.96 -0.06 -2.65
CA SER A 59 -5.85 -1.07 -2.06
C SER A 59 -7.33 -0.86 -2.42
N ALA A 60 -7.70 0.22 -3.13
CA ALA A 60 -9.07 0.53 -3.54
C ALA A 60 -9.40 0.23 -5.02
N ALA A 61 -8.66 -0.65 -5.70
CA ALA A 61 -9.00 -1.05 -7.07
C ALA A 61 -9.08 -2.58 -7.22
N PRO A 62 -10.27 -3.19 -7.26
CA PRO A 62 -10.40 -4.48 -7.92
C PRO A 62 -10.05 -4.27 -9.40
N ARG A 63 -9.02 -4.96 -9.89
CA ARG A 63 -8.76 -5.08 -11.32
C ARG A 63 -10.01 -5.67 -11.97
N LYS A 64 -10.83 -4.85 -12.63
CA LYS A 64 -11.77 -5.35 -13.62
C LYS A 64 -10.92 -5.76 -14.82
N GLU A 65 -10.76 -7.07 -15.02
CA GLU A 65 -10.38 -7.61 -16.32
C GLU A 65 -11.49 -7.27 -17.32
N GLU A 66 -11.21 -6.28 -18.16
CA GLU A 66 -11.95 -6.00 -19.38
C GLU A 66 -11.60 -7.11 -20.39
N SER A 67 -12.53 -8.02 -20.62
CA SER A 67 -12.49 -8.89 -21.81
C SER A 67 -13.13 -8.13 -22.99
N PRO A 68 -12.44 -7.98 -24.14
CA PRO A 68 -13.03 -7.40 -25.33
C PRO A 68 -13.72 -8.52 -26.12
N ALA A 69 -15.03 -8.42 -26.32
CA ALA A 69 -15.70 -9.16 -27.38
C ALA A 69 -16.80 -8.28 -27.99
N ALA A 70 -16.63 -8.07 -29.29
CA ALA A 70 -17.31 -7.13 -30.15
C ALA A 70 -18.75 -7.53 -30.52
N GLY A 71 -19.50 -6.52 -31.01
CA GLY A 71 -20.71 -6.66 -31.82
C GLY A 71 -21.98 -6.29 -31.04
N GLY A 72 -22.78 -5.29 -31.36
CA GLY A 72 -23.00 -4.59 -32.63
C GLY A 72 -24.48 -4.75 -33.01
N GLY A 73 -25.25 -3.66 -32.99
CA GLY A 73 -26.64 -3.57 -33.48
C GLY A 73 -27.68 -4.13 -32.49
N GLY A 74 -28.74 -3.43 -32.08
CA GLY A 74 -29.59 -2.51 -32.83
C GLY A 74 -30.84 -3.27 -33.29
N GLY A 75 -31.99 -3.04 -32.66
CA GLY A 75 -33.27 -3.53 -33.19
C GLY A 75 -34.33 -3.92 -32.15
N CYS A 76 -35.40 -3.14 -32.15
CA CYS A 76 -36.69 -3.30 -31.48
C CYS A 76 -37.49 -4.57 -31.86
N ALA A 77 -38.31 -5.10 -30.94
CA ALA A 77 -39.73 -5.43 -31.17
C ALA A 77 -40.40 -6.00 -29.89
N ALA A 78 -41.71 -5.75 -29.78
CA ALA A 78 -42.59 -6.07 -28.66
C ALA A 78 -43.42 -7.35 -28.89
N ALA A 79 -43.98 -7.88 -27.78
CA ALA A 79 -45.20 -8.71 -27.67
C ALA A 79 -45.12 -10.15 -28.28
N THR A 80 -45.82 -11.22 -27.87
CA THR A 80 -46.95 -11.53 -26.98
C THR A 80 -46.85 -13.01 -26.48
N ASN A 81 -47.66 -13.34 -25.46
CA ASN A 81 -48.24 -14.62 -24.97
C ASN A 81 -47.81 -16.02 -25.49
N GLU A 82 -47.77 -16.98 -24.55
CA GLU A 82 -48.52 -18.26 -24.60
C GLU A 82 -49.17 -18.53 -23.24
#